data_AF-A0A3D3RR74-F1
#
_entry.id   AF-A0A3D3RR74-F1
#
_cell.length_a   1.000
_cell.length_b   1.000
_cell.length_c   1.000
_cell.angle_alpha   90.00
_cell.angle_beta   90.00
_cell.angle_gamma   90.00
#
_symmetry.space_group_name_H-M   'P 1'
#
loop_
_entity.id
_entity.type
_entity.pdbx_description
1 polymer ?
#
loop_
_entity_poly.entity_id
_entity_poly.type
_entity_poly.pdbx_seq_one_letter_code
_entity_poly.pdbx_strand_id
1 'polypeptide(L)'
;MKLKRTSRLLLWLFAVILGTLFSSQGSQISKAQTNRSTSFGPQYTPVPRYALDRVIVKFKGGQFRLQALSEVKSQYGLQSIKEFRNLNIYVFKLPEGKTPHEAIAELRKRPDVEYAEPDYIYTIKATIPNDPLWNNLWGLAKIQAPLAWDITRGSQSVVVAVIDTGVDYNHPDLKDNMWKDPATGYYGKNCITGAPNPNDPMDDNGHGT
;
A
#
# COMPACT_ATOMS: atom_id res chain seq x y z
N MET A 1 -21.33 -39.29 -41.23
CA MET A 1 -21.00 -39.40 -39.79
C MET A 1 -22.29 -39.18 -39.01
N LYS A 2 -22.98 -40.27 -38.61
CA LYS A 2 -24.35 -40.27 -38.06
C LYS A 2 -24.36 -40.92 -36.67
N LEU A 3 -25.04 -40.27 -35.72
CA LEU A 3 -25.33 -40.72 -34.35
C LEU A 3 -26.00 -42.11 -34.30
N LYS A 4 -25.73 -42.87 -33.23
CA LYS A 4 -26.68 -43.83 -32.64
C LYS A 4 -26.66 -43.79 -31.10
N ARG A 5 -27.83 -43.49 -30.53
CA ARG A 5 -28.27 -43.78 -29.15
C ARG A 5 -28.81 -45.22 -29.07
N THR A 6 -28.81 -45.82 -27.87
CA THR A 6 -29.82 -46.69 -27.19
C THR A 6 -29.08 -47.60 -26.18
N SER A 7 -29.23 -47.48 -24.85
CA SER A 7 -30.35 -47.79 -23.92
C SER A 7 -30.67 -49.29 -23.79
N ARG A 8 -30.64 -49.83 -22.54
CA ARG A 8 -31.22 -51.09 -21.96
C ARG A 8 -30.49 -51.38 -20.62
N LEU A 9 -31.02 -51.94 -19.52
CA LEU A 9 -32.34 -52.33 -19.03
C LEU A 9 -32.20 -52.55 -17.49
N LEU A 10 -33.28 -52.37 -16.73
CA LEU A 10 -33.43 -52.59 -15.28
C LEU A 10 -33.54 -54.08 -14.90
N LEU A 11 -33.14 -54.48 -13.68
CA LEU A 11 -33.75 -55.60 -12.93
C LEU A 11 -33.44 -55.52 -11.41
N TRP A 12 -34.49 -55.69 -10.61
CA TRP A 12 -34.56 -55.67 -9.15
C TRP A 12 -34.41 -57.09 -8.55
N LEU A 13 -33.86 -57.22 -7.33
CA LEU A 13 -34.16 -58.33 -6.43
C LEU A 13 -33.91 -57.96 -4.95
N PHE A 14 -34.92 -58.24 -4.12
CA PHE A 14 -35.01 -58.04 -2.67
C PHE A 14 -34.39 -59.23 -1.89
N ALA A 15 -33.81 -58.99 -0.71
CA ALA A 15 -33.75 -59.97 0.39
C ALA A 15 -33.55 -59.27 1.75
N VAL A 16 -34.39 -59.63 2.73
CA VAL A 16 -34.43 -59.19 4.14
C VAL A 16 -34.24 -60.43 5.03
N ILE A 17 -33.31 -60.44 5.99
CA ILE A 17 -33.32 -61.24 7.25
C ILE A 17 -32.38 -60.52 8.28
N LEU A 18 -32.91 -59.88 9.34
CA LEU A 18 -33.11 -60.33 10.73
C LEU A 18 -31.81 -60.48 11.57
N GLY A 19 -31.73 -59.72 12.68
CA GLY A 19 -30.53 -59.56 13.49
C GLY A 19 -30.41 -60.45 14.73
N THR A 20 -29.30 -60.28 15.45
CA THR A 20 -29.08 -60.73 16.84
C THR A 20 -28.23 -59.70 17.60
N LEU A 21 -28.68 -59.40 18.82
CA LEU A 21 -28.03 -58.57 19.82
C LEU A 21 -26.75 -59.21 20.39
N PHE A 22 -25.73 -58.40 20.71
CA PHE A 22 -24.91 -58.60 21.91
C PHE A 22 -24.44 -57.26 22.45
N SER A 23 -24.74 -57.04 23.73
CA SER A 23 -24.39 -55.85 24.53
C SER A 23 -23.01 -56.02 25.16
N SER A 24 -22.21 -54.94 25.21
CA SER A 24 -21.36 -54.67 26.37
C SER A 24 -21.28 -53.16 26.63
N GLN A 25 -21.77 -52.76 27.80
CA GLN A 25 -21.41 -51.54 28.52
C GLN A 25 -19.89 -51.60 28.80
N GLY A 26 -19.09 -50.55 28.90
CA GLY A 26 -19.28 -49.12 28.96
C GLY A 26 -18.00 -48.55 29.62
N SER A 27 -17.53 -47.38 29.21
CA SER A 27 -16.79 -46.51 30.13
C SER A 27 -17.02 -45.07 29.74
N GLN A 28 -17.58 -44.35 30.70
CA GLN A 28 -17.86 -42.92 30.69
C GLN A 28 -16.54 -42.16 30.67
N ILE A 29 -16.35 -41.25 29.71
CA ILE A 29 -15.43 -40.12 29.90
C ILE A 29 -16.24 -38.83 29.86
N SER A 30 -16.07 -38.13 30.96
CA SER A 30 -16.77 -36.94 31.43
C SER A 30 -16.73 -35.76 30.47
N LYS A 31 -17.84 -35.03 30.49
CA LYS A 31 -18.02 -33.61 30.19
C LYS A 31 -16.73 -32.78 30.28
N ALA A 32 -16.35 -32.19 29.17
CA ALA A 32 -15.77 -30.86 29.13
C ALA A 32 -16.43 -30.09 27.99
N GLN A 33 -17.55 -29.44 28.31
CA GLN A 33 -18.07 -28.32 27.52
C GLN A 33 -16.92 -27.32 27.35
N THR A 34 -16.37 -27.24 26.14
CA THR A 34 -15.56 -26.09 25.77
C THR A 34 -16.47 -25.17 24.98
N ASN A 35 -17.37 -24.49 25.70
CA ASN A 35 -17.99 -23.27 25.21
C ASN A 35 -16.87 -22.21 25.09
N ARG A 36 -16.11 -22.24 23.99
CA ARG A 36 -15.33 -21.07 23.59
C ARG A 36 -16.31 -20.11 22.94
N SER A 37 -16.90 -19.27 23.78
CA SER A 37 -17.36 -17.94 23.39
C SER A 37 -16.19 -17.25 22.68
N THR A 38 -16.18 -17.27 21.36
CA THR A 38 -15.33 -16.38 20.57
C THR A 38 -15.85 -14.98 20.81
N SER A 39 -15.30 -14.34 21.84
CA SER A 39 -15.37 -12.89 22.02
C SER A 39 -14.90 -12.26 20.71
N PHE A 40 -15.84 -11.60 20.02
CA PHE A 40 -15.52 -10.68 18.95
C PHE A 40 -14.58 -9.63 19.54
N GLY A 41 -13.33 -9.63 19.08
CA GLY A 41 -12.45 -8.48 19.24
C GLY A 41 -13.10 -7.24 18.63
N PRO A 42 -12.59 -6.02 18.92
CA PRO A 42 -13.07 -4.81 18.26
C PRO A 42 -13.07 -5.06 16.75
N GLN A 43 -14.24 -4.90 16.11
CA GLN A 43 -14.39 -5.02 14.67
C GLN A 43 -13.37 -4.08 14.03
N TYR A 44 -12.31 -4.63 13.45
CA TYR A 44 -11.36 -3.85 12.67
C TYR A 44 -12.10 -3.40 11.42
N THR A 45 -12.67 -2.20 11.45
CA THR A 45 -13.11 -1.53 10.24
C THR A 45 -11.84 -0.98 9.59
N PRO A 46 -11.43 -1.48 8.41
CA PRO A 46 -10.30 -0.89 7.70
C PRO A 46 -10.63 0.58 7.48
N VAL A 47 -9.74 1.47 7.91
CA VAL A 47 -9.90 2.90 7.62
C VAL A 47 -9.92 3.04 6.10
N PRO A 48 -10.96 3.66 5.50
CA PRO A 48 -11.03 3.81 4.06
C PRO A 48 -9.81 4.58 3.55
N ARG A 49 -9.12 4.04 2.53
CA ARG A 49 -7.98 4.74 1.89
C ARG A 49 -8.43 5.98 1.10
N TYR A 50 -9.72 6.09 0.82
CA TYR A 50 -10.35 7.20 0.10
C TYR A 50 -11.72 7.50 0.72
N ALA A 51 -12.21 8.71 0.50
CA ALA A 51 -13.51 9.12 0.96
C ALA A 51 -14.63 8.35 0.23
N LEU A 52 -15.55 7.78 1.01
CA LEU A 52 -16.61 6.91 0.48
C LEU A 52 -17.75 7.66 -0.19
N ASP A 53 -17.79 8.99 -0.08
CA ASP A 53 -18.90 9.84 -0.51
C ASP A 53 -18.52 10.81 -1.63
N ARG A 54 -17.32 10.69 -2.22
CA ARG A 54 -16.85 11.62 -3.24
C ARG A 54 -15.87 11.04 -4.25
N VAL A 55 -15.84 11.69 -5.41
CA VAL A 55 -14.96 11.37 -6.54
C VAL A 55 -14.32 12.64 -7.09
N ILE A 56 -13.12 12.50 -7.64
CA ILE A 56 -12.42 13.54 -8.39
C ILE A 56 -12.62 13.25 -9.88
N VAL A 57 -13.00 14.26 -10.64
CA VAL A 57 -13.26 14.16 -12.08
C VAL A 57 -12.54 15.27 -12.80
N LYS A 58 -11.75 14.91 -13.82
CA LYS A 58 -11.20 15.85 -14.78
C LYS A 58 -11.98 15.77 -16.08
N PHE A 59 -12.45 16.92 -16.55
CA PHE A 59 -13.09 17.04 -17.86
C PHE A 59 -12.10 17.50 -18.92
N LYS A 60 -12.34 17.06 -20.16
CA LYS A 60 -11.64 17.58 -21.34
C LYS A 60 -11.96 19.07 -21.52
N GLY A 61 -10.96 19.85 -21.92
CA GLY A 61 -11.11 21.30 -22.11
C GLY A 61 -11.98 21.69 -23.31
N GLY A 62 -12.18 23.01 -23.48
CA GLY A 62 -12.92 23.58 -24.61
C GLY A 62 -14.44 23.59 -24.40
N GLN A 63 -15.20 23.40 -25.50
CA GLN A 63 -16.67 23.46 -25.53
C GLN A 63 -17.34 22.45 -24.57
N PHE A 64 -16.63 21.37 -24.23
CA PHE A 64 -17.14 20.31 -23.36
C PHE A 64 -17.30 20.75 -21.89
N ARG A 65 -16.54 21.73 -21.39
CA ARG A 65 -16.44 21.96 -19.93
C ARG A 65 -17.77 22.30 -19.24
N LEU A 66 -18.49 23.32 -19.70
CA LEU A 66 -19.67 23.84 -18.99
C LEU A 66 -20.88 22.93 -19.16
N GLN A 67 -21.05 22.37 -20.36
CA GLN A 67 -22.12 21.44 -20.67
C GLN A 67 -21.91 20.07 -20.02
N ALA A 68 -20.68 19.53 -20.07
CA ALA A 68 -20.33 18.31 -19.34
C ALA A 68 -20.60 18.44 -17.85
N LEU A 69 -20.20 19.59 -17.27
CA LEU A 69 -20.39 19.84 -15.84
C LEU A 69 -21.87 19.89 -15.45
N SER A 70 -22.72 20.55 -16.24
CA SER A 70 -24.16 20.61 -15.94
C SER A 70 -24.83 19.26 -16.13
N GLU A 71 -24.50 18.51 -17.19
CA GLU A 71 -25.03 17.18 -17.47
C GLU A 71 -24.60 16.16 -16.42
N VAL A 72 -23.32 16.16 -16.01
CA VAL A 72 -22.83 15.23 -15.00
C VAL A 72 -23.49 15.50 -13.64
N LYS A 73 -23.69 16.77 -13.28
CA LYS A 73 -24.42 17.13 -12.06
C LYS A 73 -25.87 16.65 -12.09
N SER A 74 -26.58 16.85 -13.20
CA SER A 74 -28.00 16.49 -13.31
C SER A 74 -28.24 15.00 -13.48
N GLN A 75 -27.49 14.33 -14.36
CA GLN A 75 -27.68 12.92 -14.71
C GLN A 75 -27.31 11.99 -13.55
N TYR A 76 -26.27 12.32 -12.78
CA TYR A 76 -25.75 11.47 -11.71
C TYR A 76 -26.08 12.01 -10.32
N GLY A 77 -26.86 13.09 -10.20
CA GLY A 77 -27.20 13.71 -8.93
C GLY A 77 -25.98 14.24 -8.15
N LEU A 78 -24.90 14.57 -8.86
CA LEU A 78 -23.63 14.94 -8.26
C LEU A 78 -23.63 16.40 -7.82
N GLN A 79 -23.12 16.65 -6.61
CA GLN A 79 -22.94 17.99 -6.07
C GLN A 79 -21.46 18.36 -6.08
N SER A 80 -21.10 19.46 -6.74
CA SER A 80 -19.72 19.95 -6.71
C SER A 80 -19.41 20.52 -5.33
N ILE A 81 -18.39 19.97 -4.67
CA ILE A 81 -17.91 20.44 -3.36
C ILE A 81 -16.60 21.24 -3.49
N LYS A 82 -15.85 21.06 -4.58
CA LYS A 82 -14.63 21.83 -4.88
C LYS A 82 -14.38 21.90 -6.38
N GLU A 83 -13.94 23.06 -6.86
CA GLU A 83 -13.69 23.32 -8.28
C GLU A 83 -12.30 23.91 -8.51
N PHE A 84 -11.51 23.27 -9.36
CA PHE A 84 -10.22 23.77 -9.85
C PHE A 84 -10.39 24.12 -11.33
N ARG A 85 -11.09 25.23 -11.58
CA ARG A 85 -11.57 25.62 -12.92
C ARG A 85 -10.47 25.75 -13.98
N ASN A 86 -9.26 26.16 -13.58
CA ASN A 86 -8.11 26.29 -14.49
C ASN A 86 -7.53 24.94 -14.91
N LEU A 87 -7.78 23.89 -14.13
CA LEU A 87 -7.31 22.52 -14.39
C LEU A 87 -8.43 21.61 -14.93
N ASN A 88 -9.66 22.13 -14.99
CA ASN A 88 -10.89 21.38 -15.27
C ASN A 88 -11.11 20.18 -14.33
N ILE A 89 -10.67 20.30 -13.07
CA ILE A 89 -10.82 19.27 -12.04
C ILE A 89 -11.92 19.67 -11.07
N TYR A 90 -12.78 18.73 -10.75
CA TYR A 90 -13.93 18.91 -9.86
C TYR A 90 -13.98 17.78 -8.86
N VAL A 91 -14.31 18.10 -7.62
CA VAL A 91 -14.61 17.11 -6.58
C VAL A 91 -16.11 17.09 -6.40
N PHE A 92 -16.72 15.93 -6.63
CA PHE A 92 -18.17 15.74 -6.52
C PHE A 92 -18.52 14.87 -5.32
N LYS A 93 -19.51 15.30 -4.54
CA LYS A 93 -20.21 14.46 -3.58
C LYS A 93 -21.20 13.56 -4.32
N LEU A 94 -21.20 12.29 -3.93
CA LEU A 94 -22.06 11.25 -4.46
C LEU A 94 -23.45 11.27 -3.78
N PRO A 95 -24.52 10.86 -4.50
CA PRO A 95 -25.81 10.56 -3.89
C PRO A 95 -25.71 9.44 -2.85
N GLU A 96 -26.64 9.41 -1.91
CA GLU A 96 -26.75 8.32 -0.93
C GLU A 96 -26.90 6.96 -1.63
N GLY A 97 -26.17 5.96 -1.15
CA GLY A 97 -26.16 4.61 -1.73
C GLY A 97 -25.28 4.42 -2.97
N LYS A 98 -24.69 5.48 -3.54
CA LYS A 98 -23.76 5.37 -4.67
C LYS A 98 -22.31 5.28 -4.18
N THR A 99 -21.57 4.27 -4.63
CA THR A 99 -20.16 4.11 -4.27
C THR A 99 -19.22 4.85 -5.23
N PRO A 100 -18.01 5.26 -4.80
CA PRO A 100 -17.02 5.85 -5.69
C PRO A 100 -16.67 4.93 -6.86
N HIS A 101 -16.59 3.62 -6.63
CA HIS A 101 -16.26 2.65 -7.67
C HIS A 101 -17.30 2.64 -8.80
N GLU A 102 -18.58 2.59 -8.46
CA GLU A 102 -19.67 2.63 -9.44
C GLU A 102 -19.70 3.95 -10.20
N ALA A 103 -19.59 5.08 -9.48
CA ALA A 103 -19.58 6.41 -10.08
C ALA A 103 -18.41 6.57 -11.06
N ILE A 104 -17.19 6.13 -10.67
CA ILE A 104 -16.01 6.17 -11.53
C ILE A 104 -16.20 5.29 -12.77
N ALA A 105 -16.75 4.08 -12.61
CA ALA A 105 -16.99 3.17 -13.73
C ALA A 105 -17.98 3.74 -14.76
N GLU A 106 -18.96 4.53 -14.31
CA GLU A 106 -19.90 5.23 -15.19
C GLU A 106 -19.26 6.48 -15.83
N LEU A 107 -18.61 7.32 -15.04
CA LEU A 107 -18.01 8.57 -15.50
C LEU A 107 -16.92 8.33 -16.56
N ARG A 108 -16.12 7.27 -16.41
CA ARG A 108 -15.07 6.90 -17.38
C ARG A 108 -15.60 6.51 -18.76
N LYS A 109 -16.89 6.20 -18.89
CA LYS A 109 -17.51 5.89 -20.18
C LYS A 109 -17.88 7.14 -20.97
N ARG A 110 -17.90 8.32 -20.35
CA ARG A 110 -18.31 9.54 -21.02
C ARG A 110 -17.16 10.09 -21.91
N PRO A 111 -17.48 10.59 -23.11
CA PRO A 111 -16.46 11.11 -24.04
C PRO A 111 -15.83 12.43 -23.59
N ASP A 112 -16.49 13.18 -22.70
CA ASP A 112 -16.07 14.48 -22.17
C ASP A 112 -15.24 14.38 -20.87
N VAL A 113 -15.18 13.20 -20.26
CA VAL A 113 -14.34 12.92 -19.08
C VAL A 113 -12.94 12.49 -19.54
N GLU A 114 -11.92 13.13 -19.00
CA GLU A 114 -10.51 12.73 -19.19
C GLU A 114 -10.13 11.63 -18.21
N TYR A 115 -10.46 11.82 -16.93
CA TYR A 115 -10.38 10.77 -15.92
C TYR A 115 -11.36 10.99 -14.77
N ALA A 116 -11.66 9.90 -14.07
CA ALA A 116 -12.33 9.90 -12.77
C ALA A 116 -11.60 8.95 -11.81
N GLU A 117 -11.43 9.38 -10.56
CA GLU A 117 -10.68 8.68 -9.52
C GLU A 117 -11.26 8.90 -8.11
N PRO A 118 -10.93 8.04 -7.13
CA PRO A 118 -11.31 8.25 -5.74
C PRO A 118 -10.60 9.47 -5.13
N ASP A 119 -11.23 10.13 -4.16
CA ASP A 119 -10.58 11.16 -3.33
C ASP A 119 -9.83 10.49 -2.17
N TYR A 120 -8.53 10.25 -2.33
CA TYR A 120 -7.71 9.55 -1.34
C TYR A 120 -7.52 10.37 -0.06
N ILE A 121 -7.65 9.70 1.08
CA ILE A 121 -7.40 10.29 2.39
C ILE A 121 -5.94 10.08 2.75
N TYR A 122 -5.18 11.17 2.84
CA TYR A 122 -3.82 11.17 3.33
C TYR A 122 -3.76 11.78 4.73
N THR A 123 -3.23 11.02 5.68
CA THR A 123 -2.86 11.53 7.01
C THR A 123 -1.36 11.74 7.04
N ILE A 124 -0.94 12.98 7.28
CA ILE A 124 0.47 13.32 7.46
C ILE A 124 0.86 12.89 8.89
N LYS A 125 1.66 11.84 9.03
CA LYS A 125 2.25 11.42 10.29
C LYS A 125 3.77 11.53 10.19
N ALA A 126 4.30 12.72 10.46
CA ALA A 126 5.74 12.96 10.43
C ALA A 126 6.50 11.94 11.29
N THR A 127 7.38 11.14 10.68
CA THR A 127 8.35 10.32 11.40
C THR A 127 9.27 11.25 12.20
N ILE A 128 9.14 11.23 13.53
CA ILE A 128 10.10 11.88 14.42
C ILE A 128 11.23 10.87 14.74
N PRO A 129 12.50 11.17 14.43
CA PRO A 129 13.63 10.30 14.76
C PRO A 129 13.77 10.06 16.26
N ASN A 130 14.33 8.92 16.61
CA ASN A 130 14.73 8.57 17.97
C ASN A 130 16.14 9.08 18.33
N ASP A 131 16.72 9.95 17.51
CA ASP A 131 18.02 10.57 17.75
C ASP A 131 17.95 11.48 19.00
N PRO A 132 18.78 11.26 20.04
CA PRO A 132 18.78 12.09 21.25
C PRO A 132 19.03 13.58 20.99
N LEU A 133 19.73 13.92 19.90
CA LEU A 133 20.06 15.28 19.51
C LEU A 133 19.10 15.85 18.45
N TRP A 134 18.00 15.16 18.12
CA TRP A 134 17.03 15.59 17.10
C TRP A 134 16.62 17.06 17.22
N ASN A 135 16.39 17.54 18.45
CA ASN A 135 15.97 18.91 18.71
C ASN A 135 17.03 19.97 18.32
N ASN A 136 18.28 19.58 18.10
CA ASN A 136 19.38 20.44 17.67
C ASN A 136 19.53 20.47 16.14
N LEU A 137 18.94 19.51 15.42
CA LEU A 137 19.08 19.32 13.97
C LEU A 137 18.08 20.17 13.17
N TRP A 138 18.10 21.49 13.40
CA TRP A 138 17.14 22.44 12.83
C TRP A 138 17.06 22.37 11.28
N GLY A 139 18.17 22.06 10.62
CA GLY A 139 18.23 21.94 9.15
C GLY A 139 17.32 20.83 8.62
N LEU A 140 17.28 19.67 9.29
CA LEU A 140 16.45 18.53 8.90
C LEU A 140 14.96 18.84 9.06
N ALA A 141 14.60 19.56 10.13
CA ALA A 141 13.24 20.06 10.30
C ALA A 141 12.87 21.10 9.22
N LYS A 142 13.80 22.01 8.89
CA LYS A 142 13.58 23.09 7.91
C LYS A 142 13.32 22.56 6.51
N ILE A 143 13.99 21.49 6.10
CA ILE A 143 13.78 20.83 4.81
C ILE A 143 12.66 19.78 4.84
N GLN A 144 11.93 19.67 5.96
CA GLN A 144 10.83 18.72 6.15
C GLN A 144 11.23 17.25 5.97
N ALA A 145 12.46 16.89 6.37
CA ALA A 145 12.95 15.50 6.29
C ALA A 145 12.02 14.47 6.96
N PRO A 146 11.40 14.74 8.14
CA PRO A 146 10.40 13.86 8.74
C PRO A 146 9.26 13.44 7.81
N LEU A 147 8.76 14.38 7.00
CA LEU A 147 7.69 14.11 6.04
C LEU A 147 8.20 13.29 4.86
N ALA A 148 9.43 13.54 4.42
CA ALA A 148 10.05 12.75 3.36
C ALA A 148 10.28 11.29 3.81
N TRP A 149 10.69 11.06 5.06
CA TRP A 149 10.92 9.72 5.61
C TRP A 149 9.66 8.86 5.77
N ASP A 150 8.48 9.49 5.81
CA ASP A 150 7.20 8.77 5.73
C ASP A 150 6.94 8.19 4.33
N ILE A 151 7.53 8.81 3.31
CA ILE A 151 7.44 8.38 1.90
C ILE A 151 8.55 7.37 1.59
N THR A 152 9.80 7.71 1.90
CA THR A 152 10.97 6.85 1.70
C THR A 152 12.15 7.29 2.56
N ARG A 153 12.98 6.33 2.96
CA ARG A 153 14.28 6.58 3.63
C ARG A 153 15.47 6.33 2.69
N GLY A 154 15.20 6.22 1.39
CA GLY A 154 16.18 5.84 0.38
C GLY A 154 16.13 4.35 0.04
N SER A 155 17.11 3.89 -0.72
CA SER A 155 17.26 2.50 -1.16
C SER A 155 18.74 2.13 -1.10
N GLN A 156 19.05 0.91 -0.65
CA GLN A 156 20.42 0.37 -0.68
C GLN A 156 20.98 0.24 -2.11
N SER A 157 20.13 0.31 -3.13
CA SER A 157 20.54 0.34 -4.54
C SER A 157 21.10 1.70 -5.00
N VAL A 158 20.89 2.76 -4.21
CA VAL A 158 21.38 4.11 -4.53
C VAL A 158 22.62 4.37 -3.69
N VAL A 159 23.77 4.49 -4.36
CA VAL A 159 25.05 4.81 -3.72
C VAL A 159 25.32 6.30 -3.88
N VAL A 160 25.59 6.98 -2.77
CA VAL A 160 25.99 8.40 -2.75
C VAL A 160 27.50 8.46 -2.55
N ALA A 161 28.22 9.05 -3.52
CA ALA A 161 29.65 9.29 -3.41
C ALA A 161 29.91 10.70 -2.88
N VAL A 162 30.68 10.81 -1.81
CA VAL A 162 31.16 12.06 -1.23
C VAL A 162 32.65 12.17 -1.52
N ILE A 163 33.08 13.26 -2.17
CA ILE A 163 34.49 13.51 -2.49
C ILE A 163 35.00 14.55 -1.50
N ASP A 164 35.64 14.06 -0.43
CA ASP A 164 36.08 14.87 0.71
C ASP A 164 37.38 14.27 1.32
N THR A 165 37.73 14.64 2.55
CA THR A 165 38.94 14.18 3.27
C THR A 165 38.91 12.71 3.66
N GLY A 166 37.73 12.07 3.59
CA GLY A 166 37.52 10.69 3.96
C GLY A 166 36.22 10.54 4.73
N VAL A 167 36.07 9.40 5.41
CA VAL A 167 34.98 9.16 6.36
C VAL A 167 35.45 8.19 7.44
N ASP A 168 35.12 8.47 8.70
CA ASP A 168 35.22 7.46 9.76
C ASP A 168 34.12 6.40 9.58
N TYR A 169 34.42 5.39 8.77
CA TYR A 169 33.50 4.27 8.52
C TYR A 169 33.27 3.36 9.74
N ASN A 170 33.93 3.62 10.88
CA ASN A 170 33.65 2.95 12.15
C ASN A 170 32.72 3.77 13.07
N HIS A 171 32.38 5.02 12.70
CA HIS A 171 31.51 5.87 13.50
C HIS A 171 30.15 5.19 13.74
N PRO A 172 29.63 5.15 14.97
CA PRO A 172 28.42 4.39 15.30
C PRO A 172 27.20 4.79 14.48
N ASP A 173 27.07 6.07 14.11
CA ASP A 173 25.95 6.58 13.31
C ASP A 173 26.13 6.41 11.79
N LEU A 174 27.34 6.08 11.32
CA LEU A 174 27.66 5.99 9.89
C LEU A 174 27.86 4.55 9.42
N LYS A 175 28.47 3.69 10.24
CA LYS A 175 28.96 2.35 9.84
C LYS A 175 27.91 1.47 9.14
N ASP A 176 26.64 1.59 9.53
CA ASP A 176 25.54 0.78 8.99
C ASP A 176 25.05 1.30 7.62
N ASN A 177 25.42 2.52 7.25
CA ASN A 177 25.10 3.18 5.99
C ASN A 177 26.28 3.20 5.00
N MET A 178 27.45 2.67 5.39
CA MET A 178 28.63 2.69 4.55
C MET A 178 28.53 1.70 3.38
N TRP A 179 28.69 2.20 2.16
CA TRP A 179 28.83 1.36 0.97
C TRP A 179 30.11 0.53 1.06
N LYS A 180 30.03 -0.75 0.70
CA LYS A 180 31.17 -1.65 0.66
C LYS A 180 31.32 -2.23 -0.73
N ASP A 181 32.51 -2.09 -1.30
CA ASP A 181 32.87 -2.67 -2.58
C ASP A 181 32.76 -4.21 -2.50
N PRO A 182 31.87 -4.85 -3.27
CA PRO A 182 31.73 -6.31 -3.24
C PRO A 182 32.98 -7.07 -3.66
N ALA A 183 33.84 -6.47 -4.49
CA ALA A 183 35.05 -7.12 -5.00
C ALA A 183 36.22 -7.02 -4.01
N THR A 184 36.36 -5.89 -3.33
CA THR A 184 37.55 -5.59 -2.52
C THR A 184 37.27 -5.50 -1.02
N GLY A 185 36.00 -5.32 -0.63
CA GLY A 185 35.60 -5.15 0.76
C GLY A 185 35.93 -3.77 1.35
N TYR A 186 36.45 -2.83 0.56
CA TYR A 186 36.72 -1.47 1.01
C TYR A 186 35.48 -0.58 0.97
N TYR A 187 35.49 0.48 1.79
CA TYR A 187 34.37 1.41 1.90
C TYR A 187 34.44 2.60 0.90
N GLY A 188 35.52 2.69 0.11
CA GLY A 188 35.72 3.81 -0.81
C GLY A 188 37.10 3.78 -1.48
N LYS A 189 37.59 4.97 -1.83
CA LYS A 189 38.90 5.19 -2.44
C LYS A 189 39.61 6.35 -1.75
N ASN A 190 40.92 6.22 -1.59
CA ASN A 190 41.82 7.30 -1.27
C ASN A 190 42.56 7.72 -2.54
N CYS A 191 42.20 8.89 -3.07
CA CYS A 191 42.70 9.40 -4.33
C CYS A 191 43.98 10.24 -4.18
N ILE A 192 44.61 10.26 -3.00
CA ILE A 192 45.87 10.96 -2.77
C ILE A 192 47.01 10.17 -3.41
N THR A 193 47.75 10.82 -4.29
CA THR A 193 48.94 10.24 -4.92
C THR A 193 49.96 9.84 -3.85
N GLY A 194 50.37 8.57 -3.84
CA GLY A 194 51.33 8.04 -2.87
C GLY A 194 50.71 7.64 -1.52
N ALA A 195 49.38 7.62 -1.41
CA ALA A 195 48.70 7.09 -0.22
C ALA A 195 49.17 5.64 0.06
N PRO A 196 49.43 5.28 1.34
CA PRO A 196 49.82 3.93 1.71
C PRO A 196 48.83 2.86 1.26
N ASN A 197 47.53 3.19 1.28
CA ASN A 197 46.46 2.36 0.74
C ASN A 197 45.46 3.21 -0.07
N PRO A 198 45.45 3.11 -1.41
CA PRO A 198 44.54 3.89 -2.26
C PRO A 198 43.07 3.43 -2.17
N ASN A 199 42.78 2.38 -1.41
CA ASN A 199 41.41 1.89 -1.21
C ASN A 199 40.86 2.17 0.20
N ASP A 200 41.64 2.79 1.09
CA ASP A 200 41.20 3.07 2.46
C ASP A 200 40.77 4.53 2.62
N PRO A 201 39.46 4.84 2.67
CA PRO A 201 38.96 6.20 2.76
C PRO A 201 38.87 6.72 4.20
N MET A 202 39.57 6.10 5.16
CA MET A 202 39.55 6.53 6.56
C MET A 202 39.94 8.00 6.67
N ASP A 203 39.08 8.79 7.33
CA ASP A 203 39.29 10.23 7.49
C ASP A 203 40.43 10.52 8.46
N ASP A 204 41.32 11.44 8.08
CA ASP A 204 42.41 11.94 8.91
C ASP A 204 42.28 13.45 9.23
N ASN A 205 41.21 14.10 8.77
CA ASN A 205 40.95 15.53 8.95
C ASN A 205 39.69 15.82 9.77
N GLY A 206 38.62 15.05 9.54
CA GLY A 206 37.32 15.21 10.21
C GLY A 206 36.32 16.10 9.48
N HIS A 207 36.65 16.64 8.29
CA HIS A 207 35.68 17.42 7.50
C HIS A 207 34.68 16.52 6.76
N GLY A 208 35.12 15.35 6.30
CA GLY A 208 34.26 14.40 5.59
C GLY A 208 33.33 13.58 6.48
N THR A 209 33.65 13.45 7.77
CA THR A 209 32.85 12.73 8.79
C THR A 209 31.79 13.63 9.42
#